data_AF-A0A2W0DJC2-F1
#
_entry.id   AF-A0A2W0DJC2-F1
#
_cell.length_a   1.000
_cell.length_b   1.000
_cell.length_c   1.000
_cell.angle_alpha   90.00
_cell.angle_beta   90.00
_cell.angle_gamma   90.00
#
_symmetry.space_group_name_H-M   'P 1'
#
loop_
_entity.id
_entity.type
_entity.pdbx_description
1 polymer ?
#
loop_
_entity_poly.entity_id
_entity_poly.type
_entity_poly.pdbx_seq_one_letter_code
_entity_poly.pdbx_strand_id
1 'polypeptide(L)'
;MRPRLSFTVLAVLCTGLLVGCSSVEGLARSAAQQHGGTVGALPCPTDPPTATESSSSPTPRPTPTLDPTVAREVRDALRAVRRLPGVERADETTTNTPSTAADPICPARLVTTNHFATTVTVTTSPQATPEQAGAVPATMSEHLAWTGVDLQLTVPAGAGHVASTVEYDGTFDQRIPEATSTSVAQGLATLAVTPHVVGLEAVIPTTMRVEYGSLTIGVDTDDEATLDAVRDVIDGTAFAHTTLHGSFGNGAKP
;
A
#
# COMPACT_ATOMS: atom_id res chain seq x y z
N MET A 1 -32.13 -24.21 -44.25
CA MET A 1 -33.20 -23.40 -43.61
C MET A 1 -32.90 -23.28 -42.13
N ARG A 2 -33.17 -22.10 -41.55
CA ARG A 2 -32.92 -21.61 -40.17
C ARG A 2 -31.53 -20.99 -39.91
N PRO A 3 -31.48 -19.92 -39.07
CA PRO A 3 -31.04 -18.60 -39.53
C PRO A 3 -29.82 -18.01 -38.77
N ARG A 4 -29.38 -16.85 -39.28
CA ARG A 4 -28.30 -15.97 -38.80
C ARG A 4 -28.46 -15.54 -37.34
N LEU A 5 -27.33 -15.25 -36.68
CA LEU A 5 -27.18 -14.12 -35.77
C LEU A 5 -25.72 -13.64 -35.78
N SER A 6 -25.50 -12.54 -36.48
CA SER A 6 -24.27 -11.74 -36.43
C SER A 6 -24.28 -10.93 -35.13
N PHE A 7 -23.26 -11.07 -34.30
CA PHE A 7 -23.04 -10.20 -33.14
C PHE A 7 -21.85 -9.29 -33.42
N THR A 8 -22.17 -8.01 -33.59
CA THR A 8 -21.25 -6.88 -33.59
C THR A 8 -20.71 -6.70 -32.17
N VAL A 9 -19.40 -6.89 -31.96
CA VAL A 9 -18.75 -6.57 -30.69
C VAL A 9 -18.28 -5.11 -30.74
N LEU A 10 -19.00 -4.27 -29.99
CA LEU A 10 -18.67 -2.87 -29.75
C LEU A 10 -17.55 -2.81 -28.70
N ALA A 11 -16.36 -2.38 -29.09
CA ALA A 11 -15.27 -2.10 -28.15
C ALA A 11 -15.53 -0.76 -27.46
N VAL A 12 -15.86 -0.80 -26.16
CA VAL A 12 -15.87 0.37 -25.28
C VAL A 12 -14.63 0.27 -24.40
N LEU A 13 -13.64 1.12 -24.68
CA LEU A 13 -12.53 1.38 -23.77
C LEU A 13 -13.07 2.07 -22.52
N CYS A 14 -12.98 1.40 -21.37
CA CYS A 14 -13.07 2.01 -20.04
C CYS A 14 -11.75 1.77 -19.31
N THR A 15 -10.81 2.70 -19.46
CA THR A 15 -9.66 2.84 -18.56
C THR A 15 -10.12 3.58 -17.32
N GLY A 16 -10.50 2.82 -16.29
CA GLY A 16 -10.79 3.31 -14.95
C GLY A 16 -9.79 2.74 -13.96
N LEU A 17 -8.74 3.50 -13.63
CA LEU A 17 -7.94 3.32 -12.41
C LEU A 17 -8.86 3.57 -11.22
N LEU A 18 -9.34 2.50 -10.58
CA LEU A 18 -10.10 2.57 -9.34
C LEU A 18 -9.12 2.69 -8.17
N VAL A 19 -8.65 3.91 -7.92
CA VAL A 19 -8.18 4.32 -6.59
C VAL A 19 -9.44 4.47 -5.74
N GLY A 20 -9.69 3.50 -4.87
CA GLY A 20 -10.82 3.50 -3.96
C GLY A 20 -10.66 4.54 -2.86
N CYS A 21 -11.03 5.78 -3.15
CA CYS A 21 -11.25 6.79 -2.11
C CYS A 21 -12.54 6.43 -1.36
N SER A 22 -12.42 5.89 -0.15
CA SER A 22 -13.54 5.77 0.80
C SER A 22 -14.13 7.15 1.07
N SER A 23 -15.22 7.46 0.38
CA SER A 23 -15.78 8.81 0.29
C SER A 23 -16.68 9.16 1.47
N VAL A 24 -16.07 9.59 2.58
CA VAL A 24 -16.79 10.42 3.56
C VAL A 24 -17.26 11.74 2.90
N GLU A 25 -16.54 12.18 1.86
CA GLU A 25 -16.92 13.32 0.99
C GLU A 25 -18.19 13.07 0.16
N GLY A 26 -18.55 11.81 -0.12
CA GLY A 26 -19.74 11.43 -0.87
C GLY A 26 -21.02 11.62 -0.05
N LEU A 27 -20.97 11.31 1.25
CA LEU A 27 -22.09 11.49 2.17
C LEU A 27 -22.36 12.98 2.45
N ALA A 28 -21.32 13.82 2.54
CA ALA A 28 -21.47 15.27 2.72
C ALA A 28 -22.03 15.97 1.47
N ARG A 29 -21.56 15.62 0.26
CA ARG A 29 -22.13 16.15 -1.00
C ARG A 29 -23.58 15.74 -1.20
N SER A 30 -23.93 14.50 -0.87
CA SER A 30 -25.31 13.98 -1.02
C SER A 30 -26.28 14.65 -0.03
N ALA A 31 -25.85 14.91 1.20
CA ALA A 31 -26.65 15.63 2.19
C ALA A 31 -26.88 17.11 1.81
N ALA A 32 -25.89 17.76 1.18
CA ALA A 32 -26.02 19.13 0.70
C ALA A 32 -26.93 19.25 -0.54
N GLN A 33 -26.94 18.26 -1.43
CA GLN A 33 -27.78 18.25 -2.63
C GLN A 33 -29.26 17.93 -2.34
N GLN A 34 -29.57 17.15 -1.31
CA GLN A 34 -30.96 16.79 -0.96
C GLN A 34 -31.77 17.93 -0.33
N HIS A 35 -31.13 19.05 0.03
CA HIS A 35 -31.79 20.24 0.59
C HIS A 35 -31.81 21.45 -0.38
N GLY A 36 -31.65 21.21 -1.69
CA GLY A 36 -31.70 22.22 -2.75
C GLY A 36 -33.09 22.84 -3.00
N GLY A 37 -33.74 23.33 -1.95
CA GLY A 37 -34.72 24.41 -2.03
C GLY A 37 -33.96 25.73 -1.99
N THR A 38 -34.25 26.60 -2.95
CA THR A 38 -33.66 27.94 -3.13
C THR A 38 -33.63 28.74 -1.83
N VAL A 39 -32.45 28.87 -1.20
CA VAL A 39 -32.23 29.82 -0.10
C VAL A 39 -30.99 30.64 -0.43
N GLY A 40 -31.17 31.97 -0.40
CA GLY A 40 -30.19 32.95 -0.86
C GLY A 40 -28.80 32.78 -0.24
N ALA A 41 -27.79 33.18 -1.02
CA ALA A 41 -26.40 33.22 -0.64
C ALA A 41 -26.24 33.90 0.73
N LEU A 42 -25.98 33.10 1.77
CA LEU A 42 -25.50 33.61 3.05
C LEU A 42 -24.12 34.23 2.79
N PRO A 43 -23.86 35.49 3.20
CA PRO A 43 -22.52 36.04 3.11
C PRO A 43 -21.60 35.21 4.00
N CYS A 44 -20.41 34.88 3.46
CA CYS A 44 -19.34 34.30 4.26
C CYS A 44 -19.17 35.12 5.56
N PRO A 45 -19.07 34.48 6.74
CA PRO A 45 -18.80 35.20 7.97
C PRO A 45 -17.52 36.01 7.79
N THR A 46 -17.64 37.34 7.86
CA THR A 46 -16.53 38.27 7.78
C THR A 46 -15.63 38.02 8.98
N ASP A 47 -14.34 37.76 8.75
CA ASP A 47 -13.38 37.74 9.86
C ASP A 47 -13.42 39.11 10.58
N PRO A 48 -13.36 39.14 11.92
CA PRO A 48 -13.43 40.39 12.66
C PRO A 48 -12.31 41.34 12.22
N PRO A 49 -12.55 42.66 12.16
CA PRO A 49 -11.60 43.62 11.62
C PRO A 49 -10.28 43.56 12.41
N THR A 50 -9.19 43.38 11.67
CA THR A 50 -7.82 43.40 12.16
C THR A 50 -7.55 44.73 12.87
N ALA A 51 -7.49 44.70 14.21
CA ALA A 51 -7.00 45.83 14.99
C ALA A 51 -5.52 46.07 14.68
N THR A 52 -5.17 47.33 14.48
CA THR A 52 -3.85 47.81 14.12
C THR A 52 -2.79 47.42 15.15
N GLU A 53 -1.81 46.65 14.68
CA GLU A 53 -0.41 46.50 15.13
C GLU A 53 -0.09 46.78 16.62
N SER A 54 0.08 45.70 17.38
CA SER A 54 1.21 45.59 18.30
C SER A 54 2.11 44.47 17.79
N SER A 55 3.34 44.83 17.47
CA SER A 55 4.39 43.95 16.97
C SER A 55 4.76 42.90 18.04
N SER A 56 3.99 41.82 18.09
CA SER A 56 4.44 40.53 18.59
C SER A 56 4.92 39.73 17.39
N SER A 57 6.17 39.27 17.42
CA SER A 57 6.70 38.30 16.45
C SER A 57 5.61 37.26 16.14
N PRO A 58 5.24 37.04 14.87
CA PRO A 58 4.13 36.15 14.55
C PRO A 58 4.43 34.79 15.18
N THR A 59 3.59 34.37 16.12
CA THR A 59 3.70 33.04 16.71
C THR A 59 3.74 32.06 15.55
N PRO A 60 4.81 31.24 15.41
CA PRO A 60 4.93 30.34 14.28
C PRO A 60 3.69 29.45 14.26
N ARG A 61 3.01 29.39 13.11
CA ARG A 61 1.88 28.50 12.91
C ARG A 61 2.36 27.08 13.25
N PRO A 62 1.65 26.32 14.11
CA PRO A 62 2.08 24.98 14.44
C PRO A 62 2.21 24.17 13.14
N THR A 63 3.36 23.52 12.97
CA THR A 63 3.58 22.60 11.87
C THR A 63 2.54 21.48 12.00
N PRO A 64 1.76 21.17 10.94
CA PRO A 64 0.85 20.04 10.97
C PRO A 64 1.60 18.77 11.34
N THR A 65 1.10 18.04 12.33
CA THR A 65 1.62 16.74 12.75
C THR A 65 0.58 15.67 12.52
N LEU A 66 1.05 14.43 12.35
CA LEU A 66 0.20 13.25 12.39
C LEU A 66 -0.61 13.24 13.70
N ASP A 67 -1.82 12.65 13.66
CA ASP A 67 -2.65 12.52 14.86
C ASP A 67 -1.85 11.85 15.99
N PRO A 68 -1.85 12.39 17.22
CA PRO A 68 -1.02 11.85 18.30
C PRO A 68 -1.34 10.40 18.70
N THR A 69 -2.57 9.94 18.50
CA THR A 69 -2.98 8.55 18.76
C THR A 69 -2.41 7.65 17.71
N VAL A 70 -2.61 8.01 16.45
CA VAL A 70 -2.02 7.32 15.31
C VAL A 70 -0.49 7.23 15.44
N ALA A 71 0.18 8.34 15.77
CA ALA A 71 1.62 8.37 15.97
C ALA A 71 2.08 7.51 17.17
N ARG A 72 1.22 7.24 18.16
CA ARG A 72 1.53 6.26 19.23
C ARG A 72 1.42 4.84 18.72
N GLU A 73 0.37 4.52 17.97
CA GLU A 73 0.13 3.18 17.40
C GLU A 73 1.28 2.76 16.48
N VAL A 74 1.72 3.62 15.56
CA VAL A 74 2.88 3.35 14.68
C VAL A 74 4.15 3.07 15.51
N ARG A 75 4.43 3.88 16.53
CA ARG A 75 5.59 3.67 17.41
C ARG A 75 5.51 2.37 18.21
N ASP A 76 4.32 1.98 18.64
CA ASP A 76 4.11 0.74 19.38
C ASP A 76 4.23 -0.48 18.46
N ALA A 77 3.68 -0.41 17.24
CA ALA A 77 3.87 -1.42 16.19
C ALA A 77 5.36 -1.60 15.86
N LEU A 78 6.08 -0.50 15.61
CA LEU A 78 7.50 -0.53 15.31
C LEU A 78 8.33 -1.10 16.47
N ARG A 79 7.95 -0.79 17.73
CA ARG A 79 8.58 -1.38 18.91
C ARG A 79 8.33 -2.89 19.00
N ALA A 80 7.14 -3.35 18.66
CA ALA A 80 6.82 -4.77 18.62
C ALA A 80 7.62 -5.49 17.53
N VAL A 81 7.64 -4.96 16.31
CA VAL A 81 8.43 -5.50 15.19
C VAL A 81 9.91 -5.59 15.51
N ARG A 82 10.51 -4.56 16.12
CA ARG A 82 11.92 -4.56 16.54
C ARG A 82 12.26 -5.63 17.58
N ARG A 83 11.28 -6.22 18.26
CA ARG A 83 11.49 -7.31 19.22
C ARG A 83 11.35 -8.69 18.60
N LEU A 84 10.90 -8.77 17.35
CA LEU A 84 10.74 -10.05 16.68
C LEU A 84 12.11 -10.70 16.43
N PRO A 85 12.21 -12.03 16.59
CA PRO A 85 13.42 -12.75 16.22
C PRO A 85 13.65 -12.62 14.71
N GLY A 86 14.92 -12.45 14.31
CA GLY A 86 15.29 -12.30 12.91
C GLY A 86 15.11 -10.89 12.33
N VAL A 87 14.55 -9.93 13.06
CA VAL A 87 14.55 -8.51 12.63
C VAL A 87 15.86 -7.84 13.03
N GLU A 88 16.61 -7.33 12.06
CA GLU A 88 17.85 -6.59 12.33
C GLU A 88 17.58 -5.08 12.43
N ARG A 89 16.71 -4.58 11.55
CA ARG A 89 16.42 -3.15 11.43
C ARG A 89 14.95 -2.94 11.09
N ALA A 90 14.35 -1.95 11.72
CA ALA A 90 13.02 -1.47 11.36
C ALA A 90 12.98 0.04 11.58
N ASP A 91 12.66 0.78 10.52
CA ASP A 91 12.59 2.23 10.49
C ASP A 91 11.22 2.68 10.00
N GLU A 92 10.86 3.92 10.36
CA GLU A 92 9.65 4.58 9.88
C GLU A 92 10.03 5.89 9.19
N THR A 93 9.33 6.20 8.11
CA THR A 93 9.35 7.53 7.48
C THR A 93 7.92 8.00 7.30
N THR A 94 7.60 9.18 7.84
CA THR A 94 6.29 9.81 7.66
C THR A 94 6.44 11.05 6.79
N THR A 95 5.60 11.16 5.77
CA THR A 95 5.51 12.33 4.89
C THR A 95 4.22 13.10 5.15
N ASN A 96 4.19 14.38 4.77
CA ASN A 96 2.99 15.21 4.76
C ASN A 96 2.90 15.94 3.42
N THR A 97 1.84 15.69 2.67
CA THR A 97 1.54 16.38 1.42
C THR A 97 0.34 17.29 1.62
N PRO A 98 0.53 18.60 1.88
CA PRO A 98 -0.58 19.52 2.05
C PRO A 98 -1.23 19.86 0.70
N SER A 99 -2.56 19.89 0.67
CA SER A 99 -3.36 20.37 -0.46
C SER A 99 -4.23 21.54 -0.01
N THR A 100 -4.29 22.62 -0.80
CA THR A 100 -5.12 23.79 -0.49
C THR A 100 -6.22 23.96 -1.53
N ALA A 101 -7.46 24.13 -1.08
CA ALA A 101 -8.62 24.36 -1.92
C ALA A 101 -9.52 25.43 -1.30
N ALA A 102 -10.41 26.01 -2.11
CA ALA A 102 -11.45 26.89 -1.61
C ALA A 102 -12.42 26.08 -0.72
N ASP A 103 -12.85 26.67 0.40
CA ASP A 103 -13.87 26.05 1.26
C ASP A 103 -15.16 25.86 0.43
N PRO A 104 -15.71 24.65 0.32
CA PRO A 104 -16.93 24.40 -0.44
C PRO A 104 -18.15 25.15 0.11
N ILE A 105 -18.13 25.57 1.38
CA ILE A 105 -19.18 26.34 2.04
C ILE A 105 -18.89 27.85 1.94
N CYS A 106 -17.62 28.26 1.84
CA CYS A 106 -17.23 29.67 1.69
C CYS A 106 -16.01 29.83 0.75
N PRO A 107 -16.22 29.96 -0.57
CA PRO A 107 -15.14 29.96 -1.55
C PRO A 107 -14.08 31.07 -1.40
N ALA A 108 -14.38 32.13 -0.64
CA ALA A 108 -13.44 33.19 -0.30
C ALA A 108 -12.39 32.75 0.76
N ARG A 109 -12.61 31.63 1.45
CA ARG A 109 -11.69 31.03 2.41
C ARG A 109 -10.93 29.88 1.77
N LEU A 110 -9.64 29.78 2.06
CA LEU A 110 -8.81 28.65 1.67
C LEU A 110 -8.69 27.67 2.83
N VAL A 111 -8.94 26.39 2.58
CA VAL A 111 -8.74 25.28 3.51
C VAL A 111 -7.52 24.49 3.06
N THR A 112 -6.60 24.24 3.99
CA THR A 112 -5.45 23.35 3.77
C THR A 112 -5.73 22.01 4.46
N THR A 113 -5.79 20.95 3.67
CA THR A 113 -5.84 19.57 4.13
C THR A 113 -4.42 19.00 4.12
N ASN A 114 -4.02 18.29 5.17
CA ASN A 114 -2.72 17.61 5.26
C ASN A 114 -2.93 16.12 5.05
N HIS A 115 -2.19 15.53 4.11
CA HIS A 115 -2.24 14.10 3.82
C HIS A 115 -0.96 13.45 4.33
N PHE A 116 -1.07 12.67 5.40
CA PHE A 116 0.06 11.96 5.97
C PHE A 116 0.11 10.52 5.44
N ALA A 117 1.29 10.07 5.06
CA ALA A 117 1.57 8.68 4.71
C ALA A 117 2.80 8.22 5.48
N THR A 118 2.78 6.98 5.99
CA THR A 118 3.90 6.38 6.71
C THR A 118 4.37 5.13 6.00
N THR A 119 5.67 5.04 5.75
CA THR A 119 6.31 3.83 5.25
C THR A 119 7.16 3.24 6.36
N VAL A 120 6.94 1.97 6.68
CA VAL A 120 7.78 1.20 7.59
C VAL A 120 8.68 0.30 6.74
N THR A 121 9.99 0.45 6.89
CA THR A 121 10.98 -0.39 6.21
C THR A 121 11.61 -1.33 7.22
N VAL A 122 11.48 -2.63 6.99
CA VAL A 122 12.01 -3.70 7.83
C VAL A 122 13.04 -4.50 7.06
N THR A 123 14.22 -4.65 7.63
CA THR A 123 15.25 -5.56 7.14
C THR A 123 15.45 -6.67 8.17
N THR A 124 15.23 -7.91 7.72
CA THR A 124 15.49 -9.10 8.52
C THR A 124 16.94 -9.55 8.38
N SER A 125 17.34 -10.52 9.19
CA SER A 125 18.62 -11.19 9.04
C SER A 125 18.63 -12.03 7.77
N PRO A 126 19.78 -12.17 7.08
CA PRO A 126 19.86 -13.06 5.92
C PRO A 126 19.48 -14.50 6.24
N GLN A 127 19.62 -14.94 7.50
CA GLN A 127 19.26 -16.29 7.95
C GLN A 127 17.85 -16.36 8.56
N ALA A 128 17.03 -15.31 8.41
CA ALA A 128 15.68 -15.30 8.94
C ALA A 128 14.85 -16.44 8.34
N THR A 129 14.16 -17.20 9.20
CA THR A 129 13.25 -18.24 8.71
C THR A 129 11.98 -17.63 8.12
N PRO A 130 11.24 -18.38 7.28
CA PRO A 130 9.93 -17.94 6.80
C PRO A 130 8.95 -17.54 7.91
N GLU A 131 8.96 -18.23 9.05
CA GLU A 131 8.14 -17.88 10.21
C GLU A 131 8.57 -16.53 10.81
N GLN A 132 9.88 -16.27 10.88
CA GLN A 132 10.41 -15.01 11.41
C GLN A 132 10.08 -13.82 10.49
N ALA A 133 10.24 -13.99 9.18
CA ALA A 133 9.85 -12.98 8.20
C ALA A 133 8.30 -12.79 8.17
N GLY A 134 7.54 -13.89 8.21
CA GLY A 134 6.08 -13.88 8.24
C GLY A 134 5.47 -13.25 9.49
N ALA A 135 6.17 -13.28 10.63
CA ALA A 135 5.74 -12.64 11.86
C ALA A 135 5.67 -11.10 11.76
N VAL A 136 6.44 -10.47 10.87
CA VAL A 136 6.49 -9.01 10.72
C VAL A 136 5.14 -8.42 10.28
N PRO A 137 4.57 -8.77 9.12
CA PRO A 137 3.27 -8.24 8.69
C PRO A 137 2.13 -8.65 9.64
N ALA A 138 2.20 -9.85 10.23
CA ALA A 138 1.23 -10.28 11.24
C ALA A 138 1.25 -9.34 12.47
N THR A 139 2.44 -9.09 13.03
CA THR A 139 2.62 -8.17 14.17
C THR A 139 2.21 -6.74 13.82
N MET A 140 2.57 -6.24 12.64
CA MET A 140 2.14 -4.93 12.17
C MET A 140 0.61 -4.81 12.16
N SER A 141 -0.09 -5.81 11.63
CA SER A 141 -1.55 -5.85 11.55
C SER A 141 -2.27 -5.96 12.90
N GLU A 142 -1.58 -6.44 13.94
CA GLU A 142 -2.15 -6.50 15.30
C GLU A 142 -2.12 -5.14 16.00
N HIS A 143 -1.16 -4.29 15.65
CA HIS A 143 -0.94 -2.99 16.27
C HIS A 143 -1.47 -1.82 15.45
N LEU A 144 -1.66 -1.99 14.14
CA LEU A 144 -2.17 -0.99 13.23
C LEU A 144 -3.53 -1.46 12.70
N ALA A 145 -4.56 -0.64 12.89
CA ALA A 145 -5.94 -0.92 12.47
C ALA A 145 -6.51 0.21 11.59
N TRP A 146 -5.68 0.91 10.83
CA TRP A 146 -6.11 2.06 10.03
C TRP A 146 -5.26 2.25 8.75
N THR A 147 -5.80 3.07 7.84
CA THR A 147 -5.30 3.28 6.47
C THR A 147 -4.10 4.22 6.39
N GLY A 148 -3.10 3.93 5.56
CA GLY A 148 -2.00 4.88 5.27
C GLY A 148 -0.65 4.52 5.90
N VAL A 149 -0.46 3.25 6.26
CA VAL A 149 0.84 2.67 6.57
C VAL A 149 1.18 1.62 5.52
N ASP A 150 2.29 1.81 4.83
CA ASP A 150 2.89 0.83 3.92
C ASP A 150 4.02 0.11 4.63
N LEU A 151 4.23 -1.17 4.34
CA LEU A 151 5.34 -1.96 4.87
C LEU A 151 6.21 -2.47 3.72
N GLN A 152 7.48 -2.12 3.74
CA GLN A 152 8.51 -2.73 2.91
C GLN A 152 9.32 -3.69 3.77
N LEU A 153 9.29 -4.98 3.45
CA LEU A 153 10.01 -6.04 4.16
C LEU A 153 11.07 -6.65 3.25
N THR A 154 12.32 -6.64 3.69
CA THR A 154 13.44 -7.24 2.97
C THR A 154 14.06 -8.38 3.76
N VAL A 155 14.26 -9.53 3.09
CA VAL A 155 15.18 -10.58 3.48
C VAL A 155 16.44 -10.44 2.62
N PRO A 156 17.58 -10.01 3.19
CA PRO A 156 18.80 -9.82 2.42
C PRO A 156 19.31 -11.14 1.82
N ALA A 157 20.13 -11.03 0.77
CA ALA A 157 20.82 -12.20 0.21
C ALA A 157 21.74 -12.83 1.27
N GLY A 158 21.83 -14.16 1.25
CA GLY A 158 22.65 -14.92 2.17
C GLY A 158 23.28 -16.13 1.50
N ALA A 159 23.74 -17.08 2.30
CA ALA A 159 24.41 -18.27 1.78
C ALA A 159 23.41 -19.15 1.02
N GLY A 160 23.50 -19.14 -0.32
CA GLY A 160 22.70 -20.00 -1.18
C GLY A 160 21.29 -19.48 -1.51
N HIS A 161 20.98 -18.23 -1.18
CA HIS A 161 19.73 -17.60 -1.59
C HIS A 161 19.92 -16.12 -1.96
N VAL A 162 19.13 -15.64 -2.91
CA VAL A 162 19.09 -14.22 -3.28
C VAL A 162 18.28 -13.40 -2.28
N ALA A 163 18.37 -12.08 -2.42
CA ALA A 163 17.53 -11.17 -1.66
C ALA A 163 16.08 -11.23 -2.15
N SER A 164 15.14 -11.02 -1.22
CA SER A 164 13.73 -10.82 -1.54
C SER A 164 13.17 -9.59 -0.83
N THR A 165 12.31 -8.85 -1.52
CA THR A 165 11.58 -7.72 -0.97
C THR A 165 10.08 -7.93 -1.17
N VAL A 166 9.29 -7.58 -0.17
CA VAL A 166 7.82 -7.55 -0.24
C VAL A 166 7.33 -6.18 0.19
N GLU A 167 6.48 -5.59 -0.63
CA GLU A 167 5.76 -4.37 -0.33
C GLU A 167 4.30 -4.72 -0.01
N TYR A 168 3.85 -4.28 1.16
CA TYR A 168 2.46 -4.38 1.58
C TYR A 168 1.83 -3.00 1.52
N ASP A 169 1.03 -2.79 0.48
CA ASP A 169 0.48 -1.48 0.16
C ASP A 169 -0.92 -1.28 0.73
N GLY A 170 -1.14 -0.09 1.28
CA GLY A 170 -2.44 0.54 1.15
C GLY A 170 -3.51 0.09 2.15
N THR A 171 -3.15 -0.46 3.33
CA THR A 171 -3.87 -0.35 4.64
C THR A 171 -3.84 -1.64 5.50
N PHE A 172 -3.33 -1.58 6.73
CA PHE A 172 -3.56 -2.62 7.76
C PHE A 172 -4.89 -2.36 8.50
N ASP A 173 -6.04 -2.56 7.87
CA ASP A 173 -7.37 -2.40 8.50
C ASP A 173 -7.97 -3.74 8.96
N GLN A 174 -7.29 -4.83 8.66
CA GLN A 174 -7.65 -6.17 9.09
C GLN A 174 -6.43 -6.91 9.64
N ARG A 175 -6.69 -7.82 10.57
CA ARG A 175 -5.66 -8.70 11.11
C ARG A 175 -5.21 -9.69 10.05
N ILE A 176 -3.91 -9.78 9.84
CA ILE A 176 -3.27 -10.76 8.96
C ILE A 176 -3.00 -12.03 9.77
N PRO A 177 -3.56 -13.19 9.38
CA PRO A 177 -3.22 -14.45 10.02
C PRO A 177 -1.74 -14.79 9.81
N GLU A 178 -1.05 -15.19 10.87
CA GLU A 178 0.37 -15.58 10.84
C GLU A 178 0.66 -16.71 9.83
N ALA A 179 -0.26 -17.66 9.69
CA ALA A 179 -0.13 -18.74 8.70
C ALA A 179 -0.11 -18.21 7.25
N THR A 180 -0.88 -17.14 6.96
CA THR A 180 -0.95 -16.54 5.63
C THR A 180 0.34 -15.78 5.31
N SER A 181 0.83 -14.95 6.24
CA SER A 181 2.09 -14.23 6.04
C SER A 181 3.30 -15.17 6.00
N THR A 182 3.31 -16.22 6.81
CA THR A 182 4.35 -17.27 6.77
C THR A 182 4.34 -18.00 5.43
N SER A 183 3.16 -18.26 4.85
CA SER A 183 3.05 -18.92 3.53
C SER A 183 3.62 -18.06 2.41
N VAL A 184 3.44 -16.74 2.46
CA VAL A 184 4.08 -15.78 1.54
C VAL A 184 5.60 -15.81 1.71
N ALA A 185 6.09 -15.68 2.94
CA ALA A 185 7.51 -15.71 3.24
C ALA A 185 8.16 -17.04 2.81
N GLN A 186 7.46 -18.15 3.00
CA GLN A 186 7.89 -19.49 2.57
C GLN A 186 7.99 -19.57 1.04
N GLY A 187 7.01 -19.01 0.31
CA GLY A 187 7.06 -18.96 -1.16
C GLY A 187 8.28 -18.21 -1.66
N LEU A 188 8.58 -17.05 -1.06
CA LEU A 188 9.77 -16.26 -1.42
C LEU A 188 11.07 -16.95 -1.04
N ALA A 189 11.13 -17.60 0.12
CA ALA A 189 12.31 -18.37 0.53
C ALA A 189 12.59 -19.54 -0.42
N THR A 190 11.53 -20.25 -0.85
CA THR A 190 11.65 -21.32 -1.85
C THR A 190 12.15 -20.77 -3.18
N LEU A 191 11.60 -19.65 -3.66
CA LEU A 191 12.05 -19.02 -4.90
C LEU A 191 13.48 -18.47 -4.81
N ALA A 192 13.89 -17.97 -3.63
CA ALA A 192 15.18 -17.34 -3.45
C ALA A 192 16.36 -18.31 -3.57
N VAL A 193 16.13 -19.60 -3.34
CA VAL A 193 17.12 -20.68 -3.51
C VAL A 193 17.02 -21.37 -4.88
N THR A 194 16.03 -21.01 -5.70
CA THR A 194 15.83 -21.62 -7.02
C THR A 194 17.00 -21.23 -7.94
N PRO A 195 17.63 -22.19 -8.65
CA PRO A 195 18.67 -21.89 -9.61
C PRO A 195 18.23 -20.85 -10.64
N HIS A 196 19.16 -20.02 -11.10
CA HIS A 196 18.96 -18.94 -12.08
C HIS A 196 18.11 -17.75 -11.60
N VAL A 197 17.46 -17.83 -10.43
CA VAL A 197 16.82 -16.66 -9.82
C VAL A 197 17.89 -15.71 -9.28
N VAL A 198 17.82 -14.44 -9.67
CA VAL A 198 18.78 -13.38 -9.29
C VAL A 198 18.15 -12.25 -8.48
N GLY A 199 16.82 -12.21 -8.36
CA GLY A 199 16.12 -11.23 -7.55
C GLY A 199 14.63 -11.50 -7.44
N LEU A 200 14.03 -11.09 -6.33
CA LEU A 200 12.63 -11.29 -6.03
C LEU A 200 12.02 -10.01 -5.45
N GLU A 201 10.92 -9.58 -6.03
CA GLU A 201 10.13 -8.46 -5.54
C GLU A 201 8.66 -8.81 -5.65
N ALA A 202 7.92 -8.67 -4.55
CA ALA A 202 6.49 -8.90 -4.51
C ALA A 202 5.78 -7.65 -4.01
N VAL A 203 4.64 -7.33 -4.59
CA VAL A 203 3.71 -6.33 -4.05
C VAL A 203 2.43 -7.07 -3.70
N ILE A 204 2.07 -7.09 -2.42
CA ILE A 204 0.91 -7.81 -1.92
C ILE A 204 -0.02 -6.78 -1.31
N PRO A 205 -1.29 -6.70 -1.74
CA PRO A 205 -2.23 -5.83 -1.05
C PRO A 205 -2.30 -6.28 0.41
N THR A 206 -2.34 -5.33 1.34
CA THR A 206 -2.44 -5.60 2.78
C THR A 206 -3.62 -6.48 3.20
N THR A 207 -4.60 -6.65 2.31
CA THR A 207 -5.65 -7.67 2.46
C THR A 207 -5.13 -9.12 2.44
N MET A 208 -3.83 -9.33 2.14
CA MET A 208 -3.16 -10.61 1.99
C MET A 208 -3.77 -11.50 0.90
N ARG A 209 -4.51 -10.88 -0.03
CA ARG A 209 -4.99 -11.54 -1.23
C ARG A 209 -3.86 -11.60 -2.24
N VAL A 210 -2.99 -12.57 -2.04
CA VAL A 210 -1.77 -12.81 -2.84
C VAL A 210 -2.11 -12.91 -4.34
N GLU A 211 -3.32 -13.37 -4.68
CA GLU A 211 -3.82 -13.46 -6.06
C GLU A 211 -4.08 -12.09 -6.74
N TYR A 212 -4.25 -11.01 -5.96
CA TYR A 212 -4.36 -9.62 -6.44
C TYR A 212 -3.04 -8.86 -6.35
N GLY A 213 -2.00 -9.49 -5.80
CA GLY A 213 -0.66 -8.94 -5.79
C GLY A 213 0.05 -9.08 -7.12
N SER A 214 1.30 -8.61 -7.13
CA SER A 214 2.28 -8.85 -8.17
C SER A 214 3.49 -9.59 -7.62
N LEU A 215 4.11 -10.39 -8.49
CA LEU A 215 5.42 -10.98 -8.24
C LEU A 215 6.30 -10.73 -9.47
N THR A 216 7.47 -10.15 -9.22
CA THR A 216 8.54 -9.87 -10.16
C THR A 216 9.72 -10.76 -9.81
N ILE A 217 10.20 -11.52 -10.80
CA ILE A 217 11.34 -12.44 -10.64
C ILE A 217 12.39 -12.10 -11.68
N GLY A 218 13.61 -11.81 -11.22
CA GLY A 218 14.77 -11.74 -12.09
C GLY A 218 15.31 -13.14 -12.33
N VAL A 219 15.44 -13.55 -13.60
CA VAL A 219 16.09 -14.80 -14.01
C VAL A 219 17.26 -14.46 -14.94
N ASP A 220 18.41 -15.09 -14.75
CA ASP A 220 19.64 -14.78 -15.53
C ASP A 220 19.75 -15.50 -16.87
N THR A 221 18.68 -16.16 -17.31
CA THR A 221 18.62 -16.93 -18.55
C THR A 221 17.28 -16.76 -19.26
N ASP A 222 17.31 -16.83 -20.58
CA ASP A 222 16.13 -16.85 -21.46
C ASP A 222 15.78 -18.29 -21.90
N ASP A 223 16.42 -19.30 -21.30
CA ASP A 223 16.14 -20.71 -21.59
C ASP A 223 14.75 -21.11 -21.09
N GLU A 224 13.84 -21.47 -22.01
CA GLU A 224 12.45 -21.82 -21.67
C GLU A 224 12.33 -22.99 -20.70
N ALA A 225 13.24 -23.98 -20.75
CA ALA A 225 13.20 -25.10 -19.80
C ALA A 225 13.49 -24.62 -18.37
N THR A 226 14.39 -23.65 -18.22
CA THR A 226 14.67 -23.01 -16.94
C THR A 226 13.51 -22.12 -16.49
N LEU A 227 12.92 -21.35 -17.40
CA LEU A 227 11.74 -20.53 -17.09
C LEU A 227 10.54 -21.38 -16.68
N ASP A 228 10.32 -22.52 -17.34
CA ASP A 228 9.29 -23.51 -16.99
C ASP A 228 9.56 -24.14 -15.62
N ALA A 229 10.82 -24.50 -15.31
CA ALA A 229 11.17 -24.99 -13.99
C ALA A 229 10.92 -23.95 -12.88
N VAL A 230 11.20 -22.66 -13.13
CA VAL A 230 10.86 -21.58 -12.19
C VAL A 230 9.34 -21.44 -12.04
N ARG A 231 8.58 -21.53 -13.14
CA ARG A 231 7.09 -21.51 -13.11
C ARG A 231 6.53 -22.68 -12.28
N ASP A 232 7.06 -23.88 -12.44
CA ASP A 232 6.67 -25.05 -11.66
C ASP A 232 6.90 -24.85 -10.14
N VAL A 233 8.00 -24.19 -9.77
CA VAL A 233 8.23 -23.81 -8.37
C VAL A 233 7.17 -22.82 -7.89
N ILE A 234 6.86 -21.78 -8.67
CA ILE A 234 5.84 -20.77 -8.32
C ILE A 234 4.49 -21.44 -8.08
N ASP A 235 4.08 -22.37 -8.94
CA ASP A 235 2.80 -23.08 -8.86
C ASP A 235 2.68 -23.95 -7.58
N GLY A 236 3.81 -24.27 -6.93
CA GLY A 236 3.88 -24.95 -5.63
C GLY A 236 3.87 -24.01 -4.40
N THR A 237 3.77 -22.70 -4.59
CA THR A 237 3.86 -21.70 -3.51
C THR A 237 2.55 -20.92 -3.33
N ALA A 238 2.54 -20.00 -2.35
CA ALA A 238 1.44 -19.05 -2.16
C ALA A 238 1.18 -18.16 -3.40
N PHE A 239 2.12 -18.08 -4.34
CA PHE A 239 2.04 -17.24 -5.54
C PHE A 239 1.44 -17.92 -6.77
N ALA A 240 0.96 -19.17 -6.66
CA ALA A 240 0.45 -19.95 -7.80
C ALA A 240 -0.65 -19.23 -8.62
N HIS A 241 -1.40 -18.34 -7.96
CA HIS A 241 -2.50 -17.57 -8.58
C HIS A 241 -2.23 -16.06 -8.65
N THR A 242 -1.01 -15.62 -8.32
CA THR A 242 -0.61 -14.21 -8.39
C THR A 242 -0.41 -13.78 -9.83
N THR A 243 -0.81 -12.54 -10.13
CA THR A 243 -0.51 -11.94 -11.43
C THR A 243 0.99 -11.65 -11.51
N LEU A 244 1.70 -12.29 -12.45
CA LEU A 244 3.13 -12.08 -12.62
C LEU A 244 3.38 -10.82 -13.47
N HIS A 245 4.17 -9.87 -12.97
CA HIS A 245 4.47 -8.61 -13.66
C HIS A 245 6.00 -8.42 -13.83
N GLY A 246 6.57 -8.85 -14.98
CA GLY A 246 7.98 -8.64 -15.41
C GLY A 246 9.02 -9.54 -14.70
N SER A 247 10.18 -9.93 -15.26
CA SER A 247 10.68 -9.98 -16.65
C SER A 247 11.02 -11.44 -16.98
N PHE A 248 10.00 -12.26 -17.24
CA PHE A 248 10.22 -13.46 -18.06
C PHE A 248 10.59 -12.95 -19.44
N GLY A 249 11.77 -13.30 -19.96
CA GLY A 249 12.11 -13.06 -21.36
C GLY A 249 11.00 -13.63 -22.24
N ASN A 250 10.18 -12.74 -22.80
CA ASN A 250 9.03 -12.97 -23.69
C ASN A 250 8.09 -14.14 -23.37
N GLY A 251 7.01 -13.82 -22.67
CA GLY A 251 5.79 -14.63 -22.78
C GLY A 251 4.87 -14.39 -21.61
N ALA A 252 4.00 -13.40 -21.76
CA ALA A 252 2.84 -13.24 -20.90
C ALA A 252 2.19 -14.62 -20.61
N LYS A 253 1.96 -14.94 -19.33
CA LYS A 253 1.00 -15.98 -18.96
C LYS A 253 -0.37 -15.52 -19.54
N PRO A 254 -1.13 -16.40 -20.21
CA PRO A 254 -2.34 -16.05 -20.96
C PRO A 254 -3.45 -15.42 -20.10
#